data_AF-A0AA87F8A6-F1
#
_entry.id   AF-A0AA87F8A6-F1
#
_cell.length_a   1.000
_cell.length_b   1.000
_cell.length_c   1.000
_cell.angle_alpha   90.00
_cell.angle_beta   90.00
_cell.angle_gamma   90.00
#
_symmetry.space_group_name_H-M   'P 1'
#
loop_
_entity.id
_entity.type
_entity.pdbx_description
1 polymer ?
#
loop_
_entity_poly.entity_id
_entity_poly.type
_entity_poly.pdbx_seq_one_letter_code
_entity_poly.pdbx_strand_id
1 'polypeptide(L)' 'MNLGLAILLIVLAFAGGVALGIYLSRKQVENYIADKPVLDENALRLMMSQMGQKPSEAKVQQVLRQIKSQQKVASKKK' A
#
# COMPACT_ATOMS: atom_id res chain seq x y z
N MET A 1 -21.92 22.15 35.17
CA MET A 1 -21.35 21.66 33.90
C MET A 1 -19.85 21.43 34.11
N ASN A 2 -19.40 20.19 34.18
CA ASN A 2 -18.00 19.88 34.52
C ASN A 2 -17.11 19.96 33.27
N LEU A 3 -16.64 21.16 32.98
CA LEU A 3 -15.83 21.52 31.80
C LEU A 3 -14.60 20.59 31.63
N GLY A 4 -13.96 20.18 32.73
CA GLY A 4 -12.82 19.26 32.70
C GLY A 4 -13.15 17.85 32.18
N LEU A 5 -14.35 17.35 32.49
CA LEU A 5 -14.83 16.05 32.01
C LEU A 5 -15.08 16.08 30.49
N ALA A 6 -15.61 17.20 29.98
CA ALA A 6 -15.82 17.40 28.55
C ALA A 6 -14.50 17.43 27.78
N ILE A 7 -13.49 18.14 28.28
CA ILE A 7 -12.17 18.23 27.65
C ILE A 7 -11.50 16.84 27.60
N LEU A 8 -11.57 16.08 28.70
CA LEU A 8 -10.97 14.74 28.77
C LEU A 8 -11.61 13.77 27.75
N LEU A 9 -12.94 13.80 27.62
CA LEU A 9 -13.65 12.99 26.63
C LEU A 9 -13.32 13.38 25.19
N ILE A 10 -13.19 14.68 24.90
CA ILE A 10 -12.80 15.16 23.56
C ILE A 10 -11.40 14.66 23.19
N VAL A 11 -10.44 14.74 24.11
CA VAL A 11 -9.07 14.28 23.87
C VAL A 11 -9.03 12.76 23.65
N LEU A 12 -9.78 12.00 24.44
CA LEU A 12 -9.88 10.54 24.30
C LEU A 12 -10.54 10.14 22.97
N ALA A 13 -11.62 10.84 22.58
CA ALA A 13 -12.29 10.62 21.31
C ALA A 13 -11.38 10.99 20.12
N PHE A 14 -10.59 12.05 20.24
CA PHE A 14 -9.64 12.45 19.20
C PHE A 14 -8.49 11.44 19.07
N ALA A 15 -7.89 11.03 20.18
CA ALA A 15 -6.85 10.01 20.19
C ALA A 15 -7.35 8.67 19.63
N GLY A 16 -8.54 8.22 20.06
CA GLY A 16 -9.19 7.02 19.55
C GLY A 16 -9.53 7.13 18.06
N GLY A 17 -10.05 8.28 17.62
CA GLY A 17 -10.39 8.54 16.22
C GLY A 17 -9.17 8.55 15.29
N VAL A 18 -8.06 9.15 15.72
CA VAL A 18 -6.80 9.13 14.96
C VAL A 18 -6.24 7.71 14.87
N ALA A 19 -6.20 6.98 16.00
CA ALA A 19 -5.70 5.60 16.01
C ALA A 19 -6.53 4.68 15.09
N LEU A 20 -7.86 4.77 15.18
CA LEU A 20 -8.77 4.00 14.32
C LEU A 20 -8.69 4.44 12.86
N GLY A 21 -8.58 5.73 12.59
CA GLY A 21 -8.43 6.28 11.24
C GLY A 21 -7.16 5.79 10.54
N ILE A 22 -6.03 5.78 11.24
CA ILE A 22 -4.76 5.26 10.71
C ILE A 22 -4.86 3.75 10.46
N TYR A 23 -5.48 3.00 11.36
CA TYR A 23 -5.65 1.55 11.22
C TYR A 23 -6.51 1.19 10.00
N LEU A 24 -7.66 1.86 9.84
CA LEU A 24 -8.58 1.63 8.72
C LEU A 24 -7.99 2.07 7.38
N SER A 25 -7.28 3.21 7.34
CA SER A 25 -6.63 3.70 6.13
C SER A 25 -5.57 2.71 5.63
N ARG A 26 -4.76 2.13 6.54
CA ARG A 26 -3.78 1.09 6.16
C ARG A 26 -4.42 -0.11 5.48
N LYS A 27 -5.52 -0.63 6.04
CA LYS A 27 -6.24 -1.78 5.48
C LYS A 27 -6.86 -1.47 4.11
N GLN A 28 -7.40 -0.27 3.93
CA GLN A 28 -7.97 0.16 2.64
C GLN A 28 -6.91 0.35 1.56
N VAL A 29 -5.76 0.93 1.90
CA VAL A 29 -4.63 1.10 0.96
C VAL A 29 -4.11 -0.25 0.50
N GLU A 30 -4.00 -1.22 1.42
CA GLU A 30 -3.54 -2.58 1.09
C GLU A 30 -4.50 -3.29 0.11
N ASN A 31 -5.82 -3.22 0.37
CA ASN A 31 -6.82 -3.77 -0.55
C ASN A 31 -6.79 -3.08 -1.93
N TYR A 32 -6.65 -1.75 -1.96
CA TYR A 32 -6.58 -1.01 -3.21
C TYR A 32 -5.35 -1.38 -4.06
N ILE A 33 -4.18 -1.56 -3.43
CA ILE A 33 -2.94 -1.99 -4.11
C ILE A 33 -3.03 -3.46 -4.54
N ALA A 34 -3.78 -4.29 -3.81
CA ALA A 34 -4.01 -5.69 -4.18
C ALA A 34 -4.94 -5.84 -5.38
N ASP A 35 -6.02 -5.04 -5.45
CA ASP A 35 -6.99 -5.10 -6.55
C ASP A 35 -6.48 -4.45 -7.84
N LYS A 36 -5.64 -3.41 -7.75
CA LYS A 36 -4.93 -2.82 -8.89
C LYS A 36 -3.42 -2.89 -8.66
N PRO A 37 -2.78 -4.01 -9.02
CA PRO A 37 -1.34 -4.14 -8.86
C PRO A 37 -0.65 -3.01 -9.62
N VAL A 38 0.05 -2.12 -8.88
CA VAL A 38 0.79 -0.98 -9.43
C VAL A 38 1.86 -1.43 -10.44
N LEU A 39 2.24 -2.71 -10.42
CA LEU A 39 3.12 -3.37 -11.36
C LEU A 39 2.34 -4.16 -12.40
N ASP A 40 1.91 -3.44 -13.44
CA ASP A 40 1.47 -4.03 -14.71
C ASP A 40 2.64 -4.12 -15.69
N GLU A 41 2.58 -5.04 -16.65
CA GLU A 41 3.62 -5.27 -17.66
C GLU A 41 3.99 -3.98 -18.42
N ASN A 42 3.00 -3.13 -18.63
CA ASN A 42 3.16 -1.81 -19.25
C ASN A 42 3.94 -0.84 -18.37
N ALA A 43 3.69 -0.82 -17.05
CA ALA A 43 4.43 0.01 -16.11
C ALA A 43 5.90 -0.45 -16.02
N LEU A 44 6.14 -1.76 -15.97
CA LEU A 44 7.49 -2.32 -15.93
C LEU A 44 8.25 -2.09 -17.24
N ARG A 45 7.56 -2.19 -18.38
CA ARG A 45 8.08 -1.84 -19.71
C ARG A 45 8.42 -0.36 -19.81
N LEU A 46 7.57 0.52 -19.30
CA LEU A 46 7.81 1.97 -19.28
C LEU A 46 8.99 2.31 -18.36
N MET A 47 9.08 1.68 -17.18
CA MET A 47 10.17 1.86 -16.22
C MET A 47 11.51 1.35 -16.78
N MET A 48 11.53 0.20 -17.48
CA MET A 48 12.72 -0.32 -18.16
C MET A 48 13.12 0.52 -19.38
N SER A 49 12.14 1.01 -20.15
CA SER A 49 12.34 1.90 -21.30
C SER A 49 12.93 3.25 -20.86
N GLN A 50 12.47 3.80 -19.73
CA GLN A 50 13.02 5.03 -19.14
C GLN A 50 14.47 4.90 -18.66
N MET A 51 14.92 3.69 -18.29
CA MET A 51 16.32 3.43 -17.94
C MET A 51 17.24 3.18 -19.15
N GLY A 52 16.74 3.35 -20.38
CA GLY A 52 17.55 3.16 -21.60
C GLY A 52 17.89 1.70 -21.92
N GLN A 53 17.30 0.73 -21.23
CA GLN A 53 17.43 -0.70 -21.56
C GLN A 53 16.33 -1.10 -22.55
N LYS A 54 16.71 -1.66 -23.71
CA LYS A 54 15.76 -2.26 -24.66
C LYS A 54 14.97 -3.36 -23.94
N PRO A 55 13.63 -3.24 -23.78
CA PRO A 55 12.85 -4.19 -23.03
C PRO A 55 12.72 -5.48 -23.82
N SER A 56 13.45 -6.53 -23.43
CA SER A 56 13.15 -7.90 -23.84
C SER A 56 11.90 -8.34 -23.09
N GLU A 57 10.81 -8.65 -23.80
CA GLU A 57 9.53 -9.05 -23.21
C GLU A 57 9.67 -10.24 -22.24
N ALA A 58 10.59 -11.16 -22.54
CA ALA A 58 10.90 -12.30 -21.66
C ALA A 58 11.46 -11.85 -20.29
N LYS A 59 12.30 -10.80 -20.27
CA LYS A 59 12.89 -10.28 -19.03
C LYS A 59 11.87 -9.54 -18.19
N VAL A 60 10.95 -8.80 -18.82
CA VAL A 60 9.81 -8.15 -18.16
C VAL A 60 8.93 -9.20 -17.47
N GLN A 61 8.57 -10.28 -18.17
CA GLN A 61 7.75 -11.35 -17.61
C GLN A 61 8.45 -12.10 -16.46
N GLN A 62 9.76 -12.36 -16.58
CA GLN A 62 10.54 -13.01 -15.52
C GLN A 62 10.59 -12.14 -14.25
N VAL A 63 10.86 -10.84 -14.41
CA VAL A 63 10.91 -9.88 -13.30
C VAL A 63 9.52 -9.70 -12.69
N LEU A 64 8.46 -9.60 -13.48
CA LEU A 64 7.08 -9.52 -12.99
C LEU A 64 6.71 -10.74 -12.13
N ARG A 65 7.06 -11.95 -12.56
CA ARG A 65 6.80 -13.18 -11.79
C ARG A 65 7.54 -13.19 -10.46
N GLN A 66 8.79 -12.70 -10.43
CA GLN A 66 9.60 -12.60 -9.21
C GLN A 66 9.08 -11.52 -8.26
N ILE A 67 8.59 -10.40 -8.77
CA ILE A 67 7.99 -9.35 -7.94
C ILE A 67 6.64 -9.82 -7.38
N LYS A 68 5.78 -10.45 -8.18
CA LYS A 68 4.50 -11.03 -7.73
C LYS A 68 4.70 -12.08 -6.63
N SER A 69 5.75 -12.91 -6.73
CA SER A 69 6.04 -13.91 -5.69
C SER A 69 6.55 -13.25 -4.39
N GLN A 70 7.39 -12.21 -4.47
CA GLN A 70 7.87 -11.47 -3.29
C GLN A 70 6.76 -10.65 -2.63
N GLN A 71 5.88 -10.01 -3.41
CA GLN A 71 4.75 -9.25 -2.88
C GLN A 71 3.78 -10.15 -2.11
N LYS A 72 3.48 -11.36 -2.63
CA LYS A 72 2.69 -12.37 -1.89
C LYS A 72 3.33 -12.79 -0.57
N VAL A 73 4.67 -12.85 -0.51
CA VAL A 73 5.39 -13.18 0.72
C VAL A 73 5.35 -12.02 1.71
N ALA A 74 5.40 -10.77 1.25
CA ALA A 74 5.33 -9.59 2.09
C ALA A 74 3.94 -9.38 2.72
N SER A 75 2.85 -9.62 1.98
CA SER A 75 1.49 -9.53 2.51
C SER A 75 1.09 -10.72 3.38
N LYS A 76 1.74 -11.89 3.24
CA LYS A 76 1.49 -13.06 4.10
C LYS A 76 2.29 -13.04 5.42
N LYS A 77 3.21 -12.09 5.60
CA LYS A 77 4.09 -11.99 6.79
C LYS A 77 3.70 -10.89 7.77
N LYS A 78 2.52 -10.27 7.61
CA LYS A 78 1.94 -9.31 8.55
C LYS A 78 0.74 -9.87 9.27
#